data_AF-A0A7C1MCE4-F1
#
_entry.id   AF-A0A7C1MCE4-F1
#
_cell.length_a   1.000
_cell.length_b   1.000
_cell.length_c   1.000
_cell.angle_alpha   90.00
_cell.angle_beta   90.00
_cell.angle_gamma   90.00
#
_symmetry.space_group_name_H-M   'P 1'
#
loop_
_entity.id
_entity.type
_entity.pdbx_description
1 polymer ?
#
loop_
_entity_poly.entity_id
_entity_poly.type
_entity_poly.pdbx_seq_one_letter_code
_entity_poly.pdbx_strand_id
1 'polypeptide(L)'
;MNKVSFAGTFKGRVLEHAYGETKGNVEEGKDSLPQLIVDVALEWIWNEKDEGWQDYADNDEHAVAYLHLFNHDEGESLYHAQVMKVFGWDGTLVTDVDDMGVDDKIIQIRVEENDFNDKITLKVNWIDEEDAVPGQRIRRFSAADLKASASKFAILSKKSKGAVSKPRGKNKSTPAAPKTQGASPVDKAEKNRLRREQELKDKDVKDAAAEVAAVENGVDNGDGTTTAPLKRSMPKFGNKAEIKEEAASTMTAEEAWGKIVEAGKNNNISDGDVQGTLFEELVEATGEKEPSLKDATNAEWPAIVKSTIARFGGE
;
A
#
# COMPACT_ATOMS: atom_id res chain seq x y z
N MET A 1 19.86 -9.58 -8.48
CA MET A 1 19.07 -10.72 -7.92
C MET A 1 18.30 -10.11 -6.77
N ASN A 2 16.96 -10.17 -6.75
CA ASN A 2 16.16 -9.53 -5.69
C ASN A 2 16.56 -10.14 -4.34
N LYS A 3 17.03 -9.35 -3.37
CA LYS A 3 17.49 -9.86 -2.06
C LYS A 3 16.51 -9.60 -0.93
N VAL A 4 15.24 -9.38 -1.24
CA VAL A 4 14.22 -9.18 -0.20
C VAL A 4 13.90 -10.52 0.45
N SER A 5 13.96 -10.60 1.77
CA SER A 5 13.75 -11.86 2.50
C SER A 5 12.29 -12.19 2.80
N PHE A 6 11.39 -11.19 2.82
CA PHE A 6 9.96 -11.40 3.08
C PHE A 6 9.06 -10.29 2.50
N ALA A 7 7.76 -10.56 2.42
CA ALA A 7 6.76 -9.59 1.97
C ALA A 7 6.48 -8.51 3.03
N GLY A 8 6.31 -7.26 2.61
CA GLY A 8 6.12 -6.14 3.53
C GLY A 8 6.01 -4.80 2.82
N THR A 9 5.81 -3.74 3.60
CA THR A 9 5.91 -2.37 3.10
C THR A 9 7.17 -1.73 3.64
N PHE A 10 7.98 -1.16 2.75
CA PHE A 10 9.28 -0.59 3.04
C PHE A 10 9.34 0.86 2.58
N LYS A 11 10.17 1.67 3.24
CA LYS A 11 10.76 2.85 2.64
C LYS A 11 12.16 2.50 2.20
N GLY A 12 12.53 2.95 1.03
CA GLY A 12 13.85 2.71 0.51
C GLY A 12 14.34 3.82 -0.40
N ARG A 13 15.66 3.87 -0.52
CA ARG A 13 16.38 4.83 -1.35
C ARG A 13 16.62 4.24 -2.73
N VAL A 14 16.26 4.97 -3.77
CA VAL A 14 16.61 4.60 -5.14
C VAL A 14 18.12 4.66 -5.32
N LEU A 15 18.74 3.53 -5.68
CA LEU A 15 20.16 3.43 -5.94
C LEU A 15 20.48 3.73 -7.40
N GLU A 16 19.68 3.15 -8.30
CA GLU A 16 19.78 3.34 -9.73
C GLU A 16 18.40 3.13 -10.37
N HIS A 17 18.23 3.70 -11.55
CA HIS A 17 17.08 3.48 -12.39
C HIS A 17 17.51 3.30 -13.85
N ALA A 18 16.67 2.60 -14.61
CA ALA A 18 16.89 2.42 -16.03
C ALA A 18 15.56 2.27 -16.77
N TYR A 19 15.53 2.77 -18.01
CA TYR A 19 14.53 2.33 -18.97
C TYR A 19 14.79 0.89 -19.41
N GLY A 20 13.71 0.11 -19.56
CA GLY A 20 13.79 -1.22 -20.13
C GLY A 20 12.52 -1.61 -20.88
N GLU A 21 12.55 -2.83 -21.43
CA GLU A 21 11.42 -3.43 -22.12
C GLU A 21 11.12 -4.82 -21.54
N THR A 22 9.84 -5.17 -21.46
CA THR A 22 9.42 -6.54 -21.10
C THR A 22 9.83 -7.52 -22.19
N LYS A 23 9.96 -8.80 -21.82
CA LYS A 23 10.13 -9.86 -22.82
C LYS A 23 8.78 -10.08 -23.51
N GLY A 24 8.65 -9.55 -24.73
CA GLY A 24 7.52 -9.86 -25.59
C GLY A 24 7.40 -11.37 -25.88
N ASN A 25 6.21 -11.80 -26.26
CA ASN A 25 5.95 -13.17 -26.70
C ASN A 25 5.42 -13.14 -28.13
N VAL A 26 6.34 -13.34 -29.09
CA VAL A 26 6.03 -13.32 -30.53
C VAL A 26 5.04 -14.42 -30.92
N GLU A 27 5.08 -15.58 -30.26
CA GLU A 27 4.17 -16.70 -30.54
C GLU A 27 2.72 -16.36 -30.13
N GLU A 28 2.56 -15.54 -29.09
CA GLU A 28 1.27 -15.02 -28.62
C GLU A 28 0.89 -13.68 -29.26
N GLY A 29 1.71 -13.13 -30.16
CA GLY A 29 1.49 -11.81 -30.76
C GLY A 29 1.59 -10.65 -29.77
N LYS A 30 2.32 -10.82 -28.66
CA LYS A 30 2.54 -9.78 -27.64
C LYS A 30 3.90 -9.12 -27.87
N ASP A 31 3.89 -7.83 -28.20
CA ASP A 31 5.10 -7.03 -28.37
C ASP A 31 5.84 -6.83 -27.03
N SER A 32 7.03 -6.22 -27.04
CA SER A 32 7.65 -5.75 -25.81
C SER A 32 6.92 -4.50 -25.30
N LEU A 33 6.83 -4.34 -23.98
CA LEU A 33 6.23 -3.16 -23.35
C LEU A 33 7.30 -2.37 -22.61
N PRO A 34 7.24 -1.03 -22.65
CA PRO A 34 8.16 -0.19 -21.89
C PRO A 34 7.94 -0.36 -20.39
N GLN A 35 9.05 -0.40 -19.65
CA GLN A 35 9.06 -0.49 -18.19
C GLN A 35 10.13 0.44 -17.61
N LEU A 36 9.85 0.99 -16.43
CA LEU A 36 10.86 1.60 -15.58
C LEU A 36 11.40 0.52 -14.62
N ILE A 37 12.71 0.38 -14.57
CA ILE A 37 13.40 -0.52 -13.65
C ILE A 37 14.06 0.35 -12.58
N VAL A 38 13.83 0.05 -11.30
CA VAL A 38 14.39 0.80 -10.18
C VAL A 38 15.01 -0.18 -9.18
N ASP A 39 16.28 0.00 -8.83
CA ASP A 39 16.89 -0.69 -7.69
C ASP A 39 16.77 0.19 -6.44
N VAL A 40 16.29 -0.40 -5.35
CA VAL A 40 15.91 0.32 -4.13
C VAL A 40 16.57 -0.34 -2.92
N ALA A 41 17.44 0.37 -2.22
CA ALA A 41 17.96 -0.05 -0.92
C ALA A 41 16.89 0.11 0.16
N LEU A 42 16.60 -0.95 0.91
CA LEU A 42 15.57 -0.95 1.94
C LEU A 42 16.13 -0.36 3.25
N GLU A 43 15.57 0.77 3.68
CA GLU A 43 16.07 1.51 4.85
C GLU A 43 15.11 1.48 6.04
N TRP A 44 13.79 1.39 5.80
CA TRP A 44 12.80 1.22 6.85
C TRP A 44 11.72 0.22 6.48
N ILE A 45 11.14 -0.41 7.50
CA ILE A 45 10.00 -1.30 7.36
C ILE A 45 8.80 -0.79 8.16
N TRP A 46 7.60 -0.92 7.60
CA TRP A 46 6.35 -0.61 8.29
C TRP A 46 5.96 -1.72 9.26
N ASN A 47 5.77 -1.38 10.52
CA ASN A 47 5.20 -2.26 11.53
C ASN A 47 3.72 -1.90 11.74
N GLU A 48 2.82 -2.79 11.29
CA GLU A 48 1.38 -2.60 11.41
C GLU A 48 0.86 -2.57 12.85
N LYS A 49 1.56 -3.23 13.79
CA LYS A 49 1.14 -3.29 15.19
C LYS A 49 1.40 -1.97 15.90
N ASP A 50 2.54 -1.36 15.61
CA ASP A 50 2.98 -0.11 16.23
C ASP A 50 2.60 1.12 15.39
N GLU A 51 1.96 0.91 14.22
CA GLU A 51 1.61 1.92 13.22
C GLU A 51 2.78 2.88 12.94
N GLY A 52 3.97 2.32 12.76
CA GLY A 52 5.21 3.10 12.67
C GLY A 52 6.29 2.46 11.81
N TRP A 53 7.20 3.31 11.35
CA TRP A 53 8.40 2.89 10.62
C TRP A 53 9.49 2.45 11.61
N GLN A 54 10.10 1.31 11.32
CA GLN A 54 11.24 0.78 12.06
C GLN A 54 12.48 0.77 11.16
N ASP A 55 13.63 1.07 11.74
CA ASP A 55 14.91 1.01 11.03
C ASP A 55 15.16 -0.41 10.50
N TYR A 56 15.56 -0.49 9.24
CA TYR A 56 15.81 -1.72 8.50
C TYR A 56 17.14 -1.68 7.72
N ALA A 57 17.88 -0.57 7.78
CA ALA A 57 19.06 -0.33 6.95
C ALA A 57 20.21 -1.34 7.19
N ASP A 58 20.31 -1.90 8.40
CA ASP A 58 21.37 -2.85 8.78
C ASP A 58 21.29 -4.21 8.05
N ASN A 59 20.18 -4.51 7.35
CA ASN A 59 20.01 -5.79 6.65
C ASN A 59 20.68 -5.82 5.27
N ASP A 60 21.10 -4.68 4.71
CA ASP A 60 21.72 -4.58 3.37
C ASP A 60 20.89 -5.26 2.26
N GLU A 61 19.55 -5.17 2.38
CA GLU A 61 18.62 -5.70 1.40
C GLU A 61 18.25 -4.64 0.37
N HIS A 62 18.07 -5.09 -0.87
CA HIS A 62 17.58 -4.26 -1.96
C HIS A 62 16.50 -4.97 -2.78
N ALA A 63 15.58 -4.16 -3.29
CA ALA A 63 14.46 -4.56 -4.10
C ALA A 63 14.56 -3.96 -5.50
N VAL A 64 14.47 -4.82 -6.52
CA VAL A 64 14.36 -4.36 -7.92
C VAL A 64 12.87 -4.33 -8.31
N ALA A 65 12.36 -3.12 -8.57
CA ALA A 65 11.02 -2.89 -9.07
C ALA A 65 11.01 -2.87 -10.61
N TYR A 66 10.15 -3.71 -11.21
CA TYR A 66 9.88 -3.71 -12.65
C TYR A 66 8.50 -3.10 -12.88
N LEU A 67 8.46 -1.83 -13.23
CA LEU A 67 7.25 -1.02 -13.31
C LEU A 67 6.80 -0.91 -14.77
N HIS A 68 5.96 -1.85 -15.21
CA HIS A 68 5.42 -1.83 -16.58
C HIS A 68 4.54 -0.59 -16.76
N LEU A 69 4.85 0.28 -17.72
CA LEU A 69 4.16 1.57 -17.87
C LEU A 69 2.87 1.45 -18.68
N PHE A 70 2.72 0.40 -19.49
CA PHE A 70 1.51 0.17 -20.28
C PHE A 70 1.11 -1.30 -20.19
N ASN A 71 -0.17 -1.56 -20.42
CA ASN A 71 -0.76 -2.87 -20.60
C ASN A 71 -0.96 -3.13 -22.09
N HIS A 72 -0.93 -4.40 -22.51
CA HIS A 72 -1.19 -4.78 -23.90
C HIS A 72 -2.58 -4.37 -24.38
N ASP A 73 -3.59 -4.48 -23.52
CA ASP A 73 -5.00 -4.35 -23.93
C ASP A 73 -5.67 -3.07 -23.41
N GLU A 74 -5.17 -2.48 -22.32
CA GLU A 74 -5.89 -1.47 -21.53
C GLU A 74 -5.24 -0.07 -21.55
N GLY A 75 -4.14 0.13 -22.29
CA GLY A 75 -3.42 1.40 -22.34
C GLY A 75 -2.51 1.59 -21.13
N GLU A 76 -2.59 2.73 -20.45
CA GLU A 76 -1.75 3.05 -19.28
C GLU A 76 -1.95 2.05 -18.14
N SER A 77 -0.86 1.58 -17.53
CA SER A 77 -0.94 0.69 -16.38
C SER A 77 -1.19 1.46 -15.08
N LEU A 78 -1.43 0.74 -13.98
CA LEU A 78 -1.42 1.33 -12.64
C LEU A 78 -0.06 1.99 -12.32
N TYR A 79 1.04 1.33 -12.71
CA TYR A 79 2.38 1.87 -12.48
C TYR A 79 2.64 3.15 -13.26
N HIS A 80 2.00 3.38 -14.40
CA HIS A 80 2.09 4.66 -15.11
C HIS A 80 1.73 5.83 -14.20
N ALA A 81 0.53 5.77 -13.61
CA ALA A 81 0.05 6.80 -12.69
C ALA A 81 0.91 6.89 -11.41
N GLN A 82 1.41 5.77 -10.91
CA GLN A 82 2.29 5.75 -9.74
C GLN A 82 3.65 6.39 -10.06
N VAL A 83 4.26 6.10 -11.21
CA VAL A 83 5.53 6.70 -11.62
C VAL A 83 5.39 8.20 -11.80
N MET A 84 4.30 8.67 -12.43
CA MET A 84 3.99 10.10 -12.51
C MET A 84 3.88 10.74 -11.14
N LYS A 85 3.16 10.10 -10.20
CA LYS A 85 2.97 10.61 -8.84
C LYS A 85 4.28 10.64 -8.06
N VAL A 86 4.96 9.50 -7.98
CA VAL A 86 6.12 9.29 -7.11
C VAL A 86 7.34 10.02 -7.65
N PHE A 87 7.62 9.94 -8.95
CA PHE A 87 8.84 10.48 -9.54
C PHE A 87 8.64 11.85 -10.21
N GLY A 88 7.40 12.29 -10.40
CA GLY A 88 7.11 13.55 -11.10
C GLY A 88 7.23 13.42 -12.61
N TRP A 89 7.19 12.20 -13.16
CA TRP A 89 7.16 11.97 -14.60
C TRP A 89 5.90 12.58 -15.22
N ASP A 90 6.02 13.14 -16.42
CA ASP A 90 4.91 13.80 -17.10
C ASP A 90 3.97 12.81 -17.84
N GLY A 91 4.38 11.54 -17.95
CA GLY A 91 3.63 10.47 -18.60
C GLY A 91 3.59 10.53 -20.13
N THR A 92 4.27 11.50 -20.75
CA THR A 92 4.14 11.79 -22.20
C THR A 92 5.15 11.01 -23.02
N LEU A 93 6.43 11.10 -22.66
CA LEU A 93 7.51 10.44 -23.39
C LEU A 93 8.18 9.42 -22.50
N VAL A 94 8.24 8.19 -23.00
CA VAL A 94 8.92 7.07 -22.32
C VAL A 94 10.43 7.29 -22.25
N THR A 95 11.00 8.04 -23.19
CA THR A 95 12.43 8.40 -23.16
C THR A 95 12.80 9.22 -21.93
N ASP A 96 11.85 10.03 -21.43
CA ASP A 96 12.11 10.94 -20.31
C ASP A 96 12.25 10.18 -19.00
N VAL A 97 11.87 8.90 -18.97
CA VAL A 97 12.01 8.00 -17.82
C VAL A 97 13.48 7.77 -17.46
N ASP A 98 14.37 7.75 -18.45
CA ASP A 98 15.82 7.56 -18.23
C ASP A 98 16.50 8.86 -17.74
N ASP A 99 15.88 10.01 -18.01
CA ASP A 99 16.41 11.34 -17.69
C ASP A 99 15.83 11.94 -16.39
N MET A 100 14.99 11.21 -15.64
CA MET A 100 14.25 11.76 -14.50
C MET A 100 15.14 12.14 -13.31
N GLY A 101 16.35 11.58 -13.19
CA GLY A 101 17.27 11.87 -12.09
C GLY A 101 16.68 11.50 -10.72
N VAL A 102 16.19 10.27 -10.59
CA VAL A 102 15.48 9.80 -9.39
C VAL A 102 16.37 9.11 -8.36
N ASP A 103 17.67 9.03 -8.61
CA ASP A 103 18.66 8.46 -7.70
C ASP A 103 18.63 9.22 -6.36
N ASP A 104 18.95 8.52 -5.27
CA ASP A 104 18.88 8.99 -3.87
C ASP A 104 17.48 9.37 -3.36
N LYS A 105 16.42 9.29 -4.17
CA LYS A 105 15.06 9.58 -3.72
C LYS A 105 14.55 8.47 -2.80
N ILE A 106 13.96 8.86 -1.67
CA ILE A 106 13.24 7.93 -0.80
C ILE A 106 11.83 7.72 -1.35
N ILE A 107 11.43 6.47 -1.49
CA ILE A 107 10.09 6.06 -1.93
C ILE A 107 9.55 4.99 -1.00
N GLN A 108 8.23 4.84 -0.97
CA GLN A 108 7.59 3.69 -0.35
C GLN A 108 7.41 2.60 -1.40
N ILE A 109 7.74 1.36 -1.07
CA ILE A 109 7.47 0.18 -1.89
C ILE A 109 6.68 -0.86 -1.10
N ARG A 110 5.82 -1.62 -1.76
CA ARG A 110 5.21 -2.82 -1.20
C ARG A 110 5.70 -4.04 -1.95
N VAL A 111 6.32 -4.96 -1.21
CA VAL A 111 6.76 -6.26 -1.70
C VAL A 111 5.72 -7.29 -1.31
N GLU A 112 5.24 -8.05 -2.28
CA GLU A 112 4.25 -9.10 -2.09
C GLU A 112 4.73 -10.40 -2.71
N GLU A 113 4.16 -11.51 -2.23
CA GLU A 113 4.34 -12.82 -2.84
C GLU A 113 3.55 -12.88 -4.14
N ASN A 114 4.22 -13.25 -5.22
CA ASN A 114 3.63 -13.49 -6.52
C ASN A 114 3.86 -14.94 -6.89
N ASP A 115 2.78 -15.71 -6.90
CA ASP A 115 2.75 -17.07 -7.45
C ASP A 115 2.67 -17.02 -8.98
N PHE A 116 3.61 -17.71 -9.64
CA PHE A 116 3.57 -17.93 -11.07
C PHE A 116 4.20 -19.28 -11.40
N ASN A 117 3.43 -20.17 -12.06
CA ASN A 117 3.84 -21.54 -12.38
C ASN A 117 4.35 -22.32 -11.16
N ASP A 118 3.55 -22.34 -10.08
CA ASP A 118 3.85 -23.03 -8.81
C ASP A 118 5.15 -22.56 -8.15
N LYS A 119 5.57 -21.33 -8.46
CA LYS A 119 6.76 -20.70 -7.91
C LYS A 119 6.40 -19.37 -7.28
N ILE A 120 6.50 -19.34 -5.96
CA ILE A 120 6.36 -18.11 -5.18
C ILE A 120 7.62 -17.27 -5.34
N THR A 121 7.45 -16.01 -5.71
CA THR A 121 8.53 -15.03 -5.85
C THR A 121 8.14 -13.72 -5.18
N LEU A 122 9.07 -13.05 -4.50
CA LEU A 122 8.84 -11.73 -3.93
C LEU A 122 9.07 -10.65 -5.00
N LYS A 123 8.06 -9.82 -5.22
CA LYS A 123 8.08 -8.73 -6.21
C LYS A 123 7.53 -7.46 -5.63
N VAL A 124 8.04 -6.33 -6.11
CA VAL A 124 7.43 -5.02 -5.84
C VAL A 124 6.10 -4.96 -6.61
N ASN A 125 5.00 -4.83 -5.88
CA ASN A 125 3.65 -4.76 -6.43
C ASN A 125 3.05 -3.34 -6.37
N TRP A 126 3.65 -2.45 -5.57
CA TRP A 126 3.17 -1.08 -5.40
C TRP A 126 4.33 -0.14 -5.07
N ILE A 127 4.27 1.08 -5.58
CA ILE A 127 5.14 2.19 -5.16
C ILE A 127 4.31 3.41 -4.75
N ASP A 128 4.84 4.22 -3.84
CA ASP A 128 4.22 5.45 -3.38
C ASP A 128 5.27 6.49 -2.94
N GLU A 129 4.81 7.70 -2.67
CA GLU A 129 5.63 8.78 -2.12
C GLU A 129 6.12 8.41 -0.70
N GLU A 130 7.25 8.98 -0.27
CA GLU A 130 7.82 8.72 1.05
C GLU A 130 6.82 8.95 2.19
N ASP A 131 6.01 10.00 2.13
CA ASP A 131 5.07 10.35 3.20
C ASP A 131 3.71 9.67 3.07
N ALA A 132 3.55 8.72 2.14
CA ALA A 132 2.35 7.93 2.07
C ALA A 132 2.17 7.11 3.37
N VAL A 133 0.91 6.94 3.79
CA VAL A 133 0.58 6.12 4.96
C VAL A 133 0.32 4.70 4.47
N PRO A 134 1.14 3.70 4.86
CA PRO A 134 0.91 2.30 4.50
C PRO A 134 -0.44 1.81 5.00
N GLY A 135 -1.03 0.89 4.23
CA GLY A 135 -2.23 0.18 4.69
C GLY A 135 -3.44 1.07 4.93
N GLN A 136 -3.60 2.21 4.22
CA GLN A 136 -4.85 2.96 4.22
C GLN A 136 -6.02 2.03 3.87
N ARG A 137 -6.68 1.54 4.93
CA ARG A 137 -7.91 0.78 4.83
C ARG A 137 -8.92 1.66 4.11
N ILE A 138 -9.78 1.06 3.29
CA ILE A 138 -10.90 1.76 2.67
C ILE A 138 -11.66 2.51 3.76
N ARG A 139 -11.43 3.83 3.86
CA ARG A 139 -12.12 4.66 4.84
C ARG A 139 -13.55 4.75 4.35
N ARG A 140 -14.48 4.14 5.08
CA ARG A 140 -15.90 4.41 4.88
C ARG A 140 -16.11 5.90 5.11
N PHE A 141 -16.48 6.61 4.04
CA PHE A 141 -16.83 8.01 4.13
C PHE A 141 -17.96 8.18 5.14
N SER A 142 -17.85 9.16 6.04
CA SER A 142 -18.97 9.51 6.89
C SER A 142 -20.13 10.04 6.05
N ALA A 143 -21.35 10.09 6.61
CA ALA A 143 -22.50 10.68 5.90
C ALA A 143 -22.23 12.14 5.46
N ALA A 144 -21.42 12.88 6.22
CA ALA A 144 -21.00 14.23 5.86
C ALA A 144 -20.04 14.23 4.66
N ASP A 145 -19.04 13.34 4.67
CA ASP A 145 -18.05 13.24 3.59
C ASP A 145 -18.71 12.75 2.29
N LEU A 146 -19.66 11.82 2.36
CA LEU A 146 -20.45 11.37 1.21
C LEU A 146 -21.26 12.52 0.59
N LYS A 147 -21.90 13.36 1.42
CA LYS A 147 -22.68 14.51 0.94
C LYS A 147 -21.78 15.58 0.28
N ALA A 148 -20.59 15.81 0.84
CA ALA A 148 -19.60 16.70 0.27
C ALA A 148 -19.08 16.17 -1.10
N SER A 149 -18.77 14.88 -1.19
CA SER A 149 -18.34 14.23 -2.42
C SER A 149 -19.43 14.19 -3.48
N ALA A 150 -20.68 13.91 -3.11
CA ALA A 150 -21.82 13.94 -4.02
C ALA A 150 -22.00 15.31 -4.70
N SER A 151 -21.73 16.39 -3.98
CA SER A 151 -21.79 17.76 -4.51
C SER A 151 -20.68 18.02 -5.55
N LYS A 152 -19.46 17.55 -5.29
CA LYS A 152 -18.34 17.63 -6.25
C LYS A 152 -18.62 16.79 -7.51
N PHE A 153 -19.15 15.59 -7.33
CA PHE A 153 -19.53 14.70 -8.42
C PHE A 153 -20.67 15.27 -9.27
N ALA A 154 -21.65 15.93 -8.65
CA ALA A 154 -22.72 16.62 -9.36
C ALA A 154 -22.21 17.81 -10.22
N ILE A 155 -21.14 18.48 -9.80
CA ILE A 155 -20.50 19.55 -10.58
C ILE A 155 -19.70 18.98 -11.75
N LEU A 156 -18.91 17.93 -11.51
CA LEU A 156 -18.11 17.25 -12.52
C LEU A 156 -18.99 16.59 -13.61
N SER A 157 -20.06 15.92 -13.22
CA SER A 157 -21.02 15.32 -14.16
C SER A 157 -21.79 16.36 -14.99
N LYS A 158 -21.97 17.58 -14.47
CA LYS A 158 -22.52 18.71 -15.25
C LYS A 158 -21.49 19.32 -16.21
N LYS A 159 -20.19 19.25 -15.89
CA LYS A 159 -19.10 19.70 -16.78
C LYS A 159 -18.75 18.67 -17.85
N SER A 160 -18.82 17.37 -17.55
CA SER A 160 -18.53 16.28 -18.50
C SER A 160 -19.65 16.05 -19.52
N LYS A 161 -20.87 16.49 -19.20
CA LYS A 161 -21.89 16.77 -20.21
C LYS A 161 -21.49 18.04 -20.96
N GLY A 162 -20.47 17.91 -21.82
CA GLY A 162 -20.14 18.90 -22.83
C GLY A 162 -21.43 19.35 -23.51
N ALA A 163 -21.51 20.66 -23.76
CA ALA A 163 -22.62 21.28 -24.44
C ALA A 163 -23.03 20.45 -25.66
N VAL A 164 -24.14 19.72 -25.53
CA VAL A 164 -24.85 19.17 -26.68
C VAL A 164 -25.18 20.40 -27.50
N SER A 165 -24.47 20.58 -28.62
CA SER A 165 -24.84 21.55 -29.64
C SER A 165 -26.32 21.30 -29.94
N LYS A 166 -27.19 22.24 -29.55
CA LYS A 166 -28.61 22.16 -29.85
C LYS A 166 -28.76 21.81 -31.34
N PRO A 167 -29.62 20.85 -31.72
CA PRO A 167 -29.86 20.59 -33.12
C PRO A 167 -30.29 21.90 -33.77
N ARG A 168 -29.55 22.28 -34.80
CA ARG A 168 -29.68 23.55 -35.51
C ARG A 168 -31.09 23.62 -36.08
N GLY A 169 -31.99 24.29 -35.36
CA GLY A 169 -33.34 24.59 -35.80
C GLY A 169 -33.28 25.27 -37.16
N LYS A 170 -34.05 24.71 -38.10
CA LYS A 170 -34.14 25.10 -39.50
C LYS A 170 -34.73 26.51 -39.60
N ASN A 171 -33.90 27.54 -39.48
CA ASN A 171 -34.32 28.90 -39.75
C ASN A 171 -34.24 29.20 -41.25
N LYS A 172 -35.44 29.52 -41.75
CA LYS A 172 -35.81 29.99 -43.06
C LYS A 172 -34.87 31.10 -43.53
N SER A 173 -34.33 30.94 -44.74
CA SER A 173 -33.52 31.91 -45.47
C SER A 173 -34.29 33.20 -45.75
N THR A 174 -33.66 34.35 -45.54
CA THR A 174 -34.05 35.63 -46.17
C THR A 174 -32.78 36.46 -46.40
N PRO A 175 -32.67 37.20 -47.52
CA PRO A 175 -31.41 37.41 -48.24
C PRO A 175 -30.57 38.60 -47.76
N ALA A 176 -29.32 38.59 -48.24
CA ALA A 176 -28.20 39.44 -47.89
C ALA A 176 -28.29 40.92 -48.33
N ALA A 177 -27.61 41.78 -47.58
CA ALA A 177 -27.02 43.05 -48.03
C ALA A 177 -25.84 43.44 -47.07
N PRO A 178 -24.96 44.41 -47.38
CA PRO A 178 -23.57 44.15 -47.74
C PRO A 178 -22.51 44.60 -46.70
N LYS A 179 -21.28 44.16 -46.97
CA LYS A 179 -20.02 44.34 -46.21
C LYS A 179 -19.72 45.79 -45.79
N THR A 180 -19.18 45.95 -44.59
CA THR A 180 -18.26 47.03 -44.21
C THR A 180 -16.98 46.45 -43.59
N GLN A 181 -15.85 46.96 -44.07
CA GLN A 181 -14.49 46.60 -43.68
C GLN A 181 -14.06 47.35 -42.41
N GLY A 182 -13.18 46.72 -41.63
CA GLY A 182 -12.08 47.40 -40.93
C GLY A 182 -12.20 47.55 -39.41
N ALA A 183 -11.35 46.82 -38.67
CA ALA A 183 -10.53 47.37 -37.57
C ALA A 183 -9.55 46.30 -37.02
N SER A 184 -8.31 46.72 -36.80
CA SER A 184 -7.11 45.95 -36.43
C SER A 184 -7.09 45.40 -34.99
N PRO A 185 -6.17 44.47 -34.66
CA PRO A 185 -6.06 43.86 -33.33
C PRO A 185 -5.03 44.60 -32.46
N VAL A 186 -5.47 45.54 -31.62
CA VAL A 186 -4.61 46.14 -30.58
C VAL A 186 -5.45 46.36 -29.33
N ASP A 187 -5.74 45.31 -28.56
CA ASP A 187 -6.31 45.48 -27.21
C ASP A 187 -6.22 44.25 -26.27
N LYS A 188 -5.28 43.33 -26.53
CA LYS A 188 -5.05 42.15 -25.66
C LYS A 188 -3.70 42.13 -24.94
N ALA A 189 -2.78 43.02 -25.27
CA ALA A 189 -1.47 43.09 -24.62
C ALA A 189 -1.47 43.95 -23.34
N GLU A 190 -2.34 44.96 -23.25
CA GLU A 190 -2.32 45.91 -22.12
C GLU A 190 -3.06 45.38 -20.88
N LYS A 191 -4.06 44.51 -21.07
CA LYS A 191 -4.80 43.88 -19.97
C LYS A 191 -4.02 42.80 -19.21
N ASN A 192 -2.99 42.21 -19.83
CA ASN A 192 -2.10 41.23 -19.19
C ASN A 192 -0.94 41.89 -18.42
N ARG A 193 -0.60 43.16 -18.72
CA ARG A 193 0.49 43.86 -18.03
C ARG A 193 0.06 44.41 -16.67
N LEU A 194 -1.17 44.93 -16.55
CA LEU A 194 -1.71 45.43 -15.27
C LEU A 194 -1.92 44.33 -14.22
N ARG A 195 -2.19 43.08 -14.62
CA ARG A 195 -2.40 41.97 -13.67
C ARG A 195 -1.10 41.49 -13.02
N ARG A 196 0.03 41.60 -13.72
CA ARG A 196 1.36 41.15 -13.24
C ARG A 196 2.00 42.12 -12.25
N GLU A 197 1.60 43.40 -12.27
CA GLU A 197 2.06 44.41 -11.30
C GLU A 197 1.29 44.39 -9.95
N GLN A 198 0.10 43.77 -9.91
CA GLN A 198 -0.63 43.56 -8.65
C GLN A 198 -0.14 42.32 -7.88
N GLU A 199 0.23 41.23 -8.56
CA GLU A 199 0.73 40.00 -7.89
C GLU A 199 2.14 40.15 -7.27
N LEU A 200 2.91 41.16 -7.66
CA LEU A 200 4.24 41.45 -7.08
C LEU A 200 4.18 42.28 -5.79
N LYS A 201 3.04 42.92 -5.46
CA LYS A 201 2.90 43.70 -4.22
C LYS A 201 2.34 42.90 -3.04
N ASP A 202 1.70 41.76 -3.29
CA ASP A 202 1.12 40.91 -2.24
C ASP A 202 2.09 39.85 -1.69
N LYS A 203 3.28 39.68 -2.29
CA LYS A 203 4.32 38.75 -1.79
C LYS A 203 5.25 39.33 -0.73
N ASP A 204 5.41 40.66 -0.66
CA ASP A 204 6.34 41.30 0.30
C ASP A 204 5.75 41.55 1.71
N VAL A 205 4.50 41.12 1.98
CA VAL A 205 3.85 41.32 3.30
C VAL A 205 3.73 40.02 4.11
N LYS A 206 4.04 38.84 3.54
CA LYS A 206 3.86 37.56 4.23
C LYS A 206 5.10 36.98 4.91
N ASP A 207 6.28 37.50 4.61
CA ASP A 207 7.54 37.00 5.16
C ASP A 207 8.04 37.79 6.39
N ALA A 208 7.22 38.71 6.94
CA ALA A 208 7.56 39.48 8.14
C ALA A 208 6.82 39.04 9.42
N ALA A 209 6.11 37.90 9.43
CA ALA A 209 5.28 37.46 10.55
C ALA A 209 5.54 36.02 11.05
N ALA A 210 6.73 35.47 10.80
CA ALA A 210 7.09 34.11 11.21
C ALA A 210 8.35 34.02 12.09
N GLU A 211 8.82 35.14 12.66
CA GLU A 211 10.05 35.19 13.46
C GLU A 211 9.83 35.81 14.86
N VAL A 212 8.76 35.45 15.58
CA VAL A 212 8.68 35.64 17.05
C VAL A 212 7.70 34.63 17.68
N ALA A 213 8.13 33.40 17.97
CA ALA A 213 7.48 32.52 18.96
C ALA A 213 8.35 31.29 19.28
N ALA A 214 9.54 31.52 19.82
CA ALA A 214 10.23 30.55 20.66
C ALA A 214 10.60 31.27 21.96
N VAL A 215 10.46 30.56 23.08
CA VAL A 215 10.92 30.81 24.46
C VAL A 215 9.78 30.78 25.50
N GLU A 216 10.03 29.98 26.55
CA GLU A 216 9.30 29.79 27.82
C GLU A 216 8.04 28.92 27.77
N ASN A 217 8.02 27.70 28.34
CA ASN A 217 8.29 27.43 29.76
C ASN A 217 8.71 25.97 30.00
N GLY A 218 9.76 25.79 30.81
CA GLY A 218 9.94 24.59 31.62
C GLY A 218 9.48 24.86 33.05
N VAL A 219 8.70 23.95 33.64
CA VAL A 219 8.56 23.83 35.10
C VAL A 219 8.39 22.35 35.47
N ASP A 220 9.18 22.01 36.47
CA ASP A 220 9.37 20.84 37.31
C ASP A 220 8.14 20.38 38.14
N ASN A 221 8.31 19.27 38.86
CA ASN A 221 7.46 18.54 39.84
C ASN A 221 6.70 17.35 39.23
N GLY A 222 6.74 16.13 39.76
CA GLY A 222 7.30 15.61 41.00
C GLY A 222 6.68 14.23 41.27
N ASP A 223 7.51 13.34 41.78
CA ASP A 223 7.27 12.27 42.74
C ASP A 223 5.84 12.04 43.30
N GLY A 224 5.49 10.77 43.53
CA GLY A 224 4.42 10.43 44.47
C GLY A 224 3.58 9.18 44.17
N THR A 225 4.08 8.04 44.65
CA THR A 225 3.34 7.04 45.45
C THR A 225 2.05 6.37 44.91
N THR A 226 2.19 5.04 44.75
CA THR A 226 1.30 3.96 45.23
C THR A 226 0.01 4.35 45.96
N THR A 227 -1.12 3.79 45.50
CA THR A 227 -2.15 3.20 46.38
C THR A 227 -2.97 2.16 45.61
N ALA A 228 -3.00 0.92 46.14
CA ALA A 228 -3.96 -0.12 45.76
C ALA A 228 -5.37 0.25 46.24
N PRO A 229 -6.43 -0.29 45.61
CA PRO A 229 -7.45 -0.89 46.47
C PRO A 229 -8.20 -2.13 45.92
N LEU A 230 -8.65 -2.90 46.92
CA LEU A 230 -9.92 -3.65 46.99
C LEU A 230 -10.01 -5.06 46.40
N LYS A 231 -9.75 -6.00 47.32
CA LYS A 231 -10.40 -7.31 47.47
C LYS A 231 -11.90 -7.26 47.15
N ARG A 232 -12.35 -8.16 46.26
CA ARG A 232 -13.71 -8.70 46.30
C ARG A 232 -13.62 -10.22 46.42
N SER A 233 -14.15 -10.72 47.53
CA SER A 233 -14.37 -12.13 47.81
C SER A 233 -15.52 -12.66 46.95
N MET A 234 -15.29 -13.76 46.25
CA MET A 234 -16.32 -14.59 45.62
C MET A 234 -16.44 -15.94 46.34
N PRO A 235 -17.57 -16.64 46.21
CA PRO A 235 -18.05 -17.62 47.18
C PRO A 235 -17.28 -18.94 47.13
N LYS A 236 -17.08 -19.54 48.31
CA LYS A 236 -16.61 -20.93 48.44
C LYS A 236 -17.68 -21.89 47.92
N PHE A 237 -17.41 -22.54 46.80
CA PHE A 237 -18.07 -23.79 46.42
C PHE A 237 -17.18 -24.96 46.85
N GLY A 238 -17.81 -25.92 47.54
CA GLY A 238 -17.14 -27.07 48.14
C GLY A 238 -16.80 -28.17 47.13
N ASN A 239 -15.71 -28.87 47.48
CA ASN A 239 -15.33 -30.24 47.15
C ASN A 239 -15.75 -30.83 45.80
N LYS A 240 -14.77 -30.96 44.89
CA LYS A 240 -14.72 -32.05 43.92
C LYS A 240 -13.27 -32.43 43.65
N ALA A 241 -13.05 -33.74 43.55
CA ALA A 241 -11.80 -34.49 43.41
C ALA A 241 -10.54 -33.73 42.98
N GLU A 242 -9.47 -33.97 43.73
CA GLU A 242 -8.08 -33.63 43.41
C GLU A 242 -7.66 -34.37 42.12
N ILE A 243 -7.96 -33.77 40.97
CA ILE A 243 -7.31 -34.10 39.71
C ILE A 243 -5.95 -33.42 39.78
N LYS A 244 -4.87 -34.21 39.74
CA LYS A 244 -3.52 -33.69 39.49
C LYS A 244 -3.59 -32.91 38.18
N GLU A 245 -3.61 -31.59 38.27
CA GLU A 245 -3.47 -30.67 37.15
C GLU A 245 -2.04 -30.87 36.62
N GLU A 246 -1.90 -31.78 35.66
CA GLU A 246 -0.69 -31.96 34.88
C GLU A 246 -0.44 -30.61 34.21
N ALA A 247 0.65 -29.93 34.58
CA ALA A 247 0.96 -28.60 34.08
C ALA A 247 0.81 -28.59 32.56
N ALA A 248 -0.16 -27.81 32.05
CA ALA A 248 -0.47 -27.76 30.64
C ALA A 248 0.82 -27.45 29.87
N SER A 249 1.33 -28.44 29.13
CA SER A 249 2.48 -28.24 28.25
C SER A 249 2.09 -27.17 27.25
N THR A 250 2.77 -26.03 27.26
CA THR A 250 2.59 -25.02 26.21
C THR A 250 3.64 -25.25 25.12
N MET A 251 3.32 -24.90 23.88
CA MET A 251 4.21 -25.05 22.73
C MET A 251 3.99 -23.88 21.77
N THR A 252 5.05 -23.33 21.17
CA THR A 252 4.89 -22.27 20.16
C THR A 252 4.48 -22.86 18.80
N ALA A 253 3.97 -22.00 17.90
CA ALA A 253 3.60 -22.42 16.54
C ALA A 253 4.81 -22.96 15.76
N GLU A 254 6.01 -22.38 15.95
CA GLU A 254 7.24 -22.81 15.29
C GLU A 254 7.69 -24.19 15.78
N GLU A 255 7.61 -24.44 17.09
CA GLU A 255 7.91 -25.75 17.68
C GLU A 255 6.93 -26.82 17.21
N ALA A 256 5.64 -26.46 17.11
CA ALA A 256 4.59 -27.32 16.59
C ALA A 256 4.83 -27.69 15.13
N TRP A 257 5.12 -26.69 14.28
CA TRP A 257 5.43 -26.89 12.87
C TRP A 257 6.65 -27.80 12.68
N GLY A 258 7.73 -27.58 13.43
CA GLY A 258 8.93 -28.41 13.38
C GLY A 258 8.63 -29.90 13.65
N LYS A 259 7.83 -30.20 14.68
CA LYS A 259 7.42 -31.58 15.01
C LYS A 259 6.55 -32.22 13.93
N ILE A 260 5.61 -31.45 13.37
CA ILE A 260 4.71 -31.93 12.33
C ILE A 260 5.50 -32.26 11.06
N VAL A 261 6.41 -31.39 10.61
CA VAL A 261 7.25 -31.63 9.43
C VAL A 261 8.18 -32.83 9.63
N GLU A 262 8.80 -32.96 10.81
CA GLU A 262 9.65 -34.12 11.12
C GLU A 262 8.84 -35.42 11.07
N ALA A 263 7.63 -35.42 11.63
CA ALA A 263 6.74 -36.58 11.57
C ALA A 263 6.28 -36.89 10.14
N GLY A 264 5.97 -35.89 9.32
CA GLY A 264 5.62 -36.06 7.91
C GLY A 264 6.76 -36.70 7.11
N LYS A 265 8.00 -36.22 7.30
CA LYS A 265 9.21 -36.80 6.70
C LYS A 265 9.41 -38.26 7.10
N ASN A 266 9.24 -38.59 8.37
CA ASN A 266 9.38 -39.96 8.87
C ASN A 266 8.32 -40.92 8.29
N ASN A 267 7.16 -40.40 7.85
CA ASN A 267 6.09 -41.16 7.21
C ASN A 267 6.07 -41.01 5.67
N ASN A 268 7.10 -40.39 5.07
CA ASN A 268 7.20 -40.16 3.63
C ASN A 268 5.98 -39.43 3.02
N ILE A 269 5.46 -38.44 3.75
CA ILE A 269 4.35 -37.59 3.34
C ILE A 269 4.91 -36.32 2.67
N SER A 270 4.26 -35.86 1.60
CA SER A 270 4.69 -34.64 0.91
C SER A 270 4.46 -33.38 1.76
N ASP A 271 5.27 -32.35 1.58
CA ASP A 271 5.13 -31.09 2.34
C ASP A 271 3.74 -30.45 2.13
N GLY A 272 3.15 -30.59 0.93
CA GLY A 272 1.80 -30.11 0.64
C GLY A 272 0.71 -30.87 1.41
N ASP A 273 0.84 -32.19 1.54
CA ASP A 273 -0.10 -33.01 2.32
C ASP A 273 0.04 -32.75 3.83
N VAL A 274 1.27 -32.50 4.30
CA VAL A 274 1.53 -32.06 5.68
C VAL A 274 0.82 -30.74 5.97
N GLN A 275 0.95 -29.75 5.07
CA GLN A 275 0.27 -28.45 5.20
C GLN A 275 -1.25 -28.61 5.16
N GLY A 276 -1.79 -29.40 4.22
CA GLY A 276 -3.23 -29.65 4.11
C GLY A 276 -3.81 -30.29 5.38
N THR A 277 -3.12 -31.30 5.92
CA THR A 277 -3.56 -31.98 7.15
C THR A 277 -3.53 -31.05 8.36
N LEU A 278 -2.49 -30.21 8.48
CA LEU A 278 -2.43 -29.20 9.55
C LEU A 278 -3.55 -28.16 9.40
N PHE A 279 -3.84 -27.72 8.18
CA PHE A 279 -4.90 -26.75 7.92
C PHE A 279 -6.27 -27.29 8.37
N GLU A 280 -6.60 -28.55 8.04
CA GLU A 280 -7.83 -29.19 8.49
C GLU A 280 -7.96 -29.24 10.02
N GLU A 281 -6.88 -29.59 10.72
CA GLU A 281 -6.84 -29.63 12.18
C GLU A 281 -6.96 -28.24 12.81
N LEU A 282 -6.39 -27.22 12.17
CA LEU A 282 -6.56 -25.82 12.60
C LEU A 282 -8.00 -25.34 12.43
N VAL A 283 -8.68 -25.72 11.34
CA VAL A 283 -10.10 -25.39 11.12
C VAL A 283 -10.95 -26.01 12.23
N GLU A 284 -10.67 -27.26 12.59
CA GLU A 284 -11.39 -27.97 13.65
C GLU A 284 -11.13 -27.38 15.03
N ALA A 285 -9.87 -27.04 15.34
CA ALA A 285 -9.50 -26.49 16.65
C ALA A 285 -10.01 -25.06 16.87
N THR A 286 -9.95 -24.21 15.84
CA THR A 286 -10.28 -22.77 15.95
C THR A 286 -11.72 -22.45 15.56
N GLY A 287 -12.35 -23.27 14.71
CA GLY A 287 -13.66 -23.00 14.11
C GLY A 287 -13.63 -21.96 12.98
N GLU A 288 -12.45 -21.46 12.60
CA GLU A 288 -12.29 -20.51 11.50
C GLU A 288 -12.27 -21.23 10.15
N LYS A 289 -12.82 -20.58 9.11
CA LYS A 289 -12.86 -21.16 7.76
C LYS A 289 -11.52 -21.11 7.03
N GLU A 290 -10.70 -20.12 7.37
CA GLU A 290 -9.38 -19.88 6.80
C GLU A 290 -8.40 -19.61 7.94
N PRO A 291 -8.09 -20.63 8.77
CA PRO A 291 -7.25 -20.44 9.93
C PRO A 291 -5.80 -20.14 9.52
N SER A 292 -5.18 -19.25 10.29
CA SER A 292 -3.76 -18.96 10.29
C SER A 292 -3.09 -19.61 11.50
N LEU A 293 -1.75 -19.76 11.44
CA LEU A 293 -0.96 -20.24 12.59
C LEU A 293 -1.08 -19.33 13.82
N LYS A 294 -1.55 -18.09 13.67
CA LYS A 294 -1.70 -17.15 14.79
C LYS A 294 -3.02 -17.34 15.55
N ASP A 295 -3.96 -18.09 14.99
CA ASP A 295 -5.30 -18.27 15.55
C ASP A 295 -5.34 -19.35 16.64
N ALA A 296 -4.37 -20.27 16.64
CA ALA A 296 -4.18 -21.25 17.72
C ALA A 296 -3.31 -20.69 18.84
N THR A 297 -3.78 -20.83 20.09
CA THR A 297 -3.03 -20.46 21.29
C THR A 297 -1.92 -21.46 21.60
N ASN A 298 -0.90 -21.02 22.36
CA ASN A 298 0.19 -21.89 22.83
C ASN A 298 -0.28 -23.10 23.64
N ALA A 299 -1.51 -23.08 24.18
CA ALA A 299 -2.11 -24.20 24.90
C ALA A 299 -2.82 -25.20 23.98
N GLU A 300 -3.22 -24.80 22.76
CA GLU A 300 -3.92 -25.64 21.79
C GLU A 300 -2.95 -26.41 20.89
N TRP A 301 -1.77 -25.84 20.62
CA TRP A 301 -0.73 -26.45 19.78
C TRP A 301 -0.38 -27.90 20.12
N PRO A 302 -0.22 -28.32 21.38
CA PRO A 302 0.04 -29.73 21.70
C PRO A 302 -1.05 -30.69 21.23
N ALA A 303 -2.33 -30.27 21.30
CA ALA A 303 -3.45 -31.10 20.85
C ALA A 303 -3.50 -31.18 19.33
N ILE A 304 -3.29 -30.04 18.65
CA ILE A 304 -3.21 -29.95 17.18
C ILE A 304 -2.10 -30.85 16.66
N VAL A 305 -0.87 -30.70 17.17
CA VAL A 305 0.30 -31.52 16.78
C VAL A 305 0.01 -33.01 16.94
N LYS A 306 -0.58 -33.41 18.07
CA LYS A 306 -0.91 -34.81 18.34
C LYS A 306 -1.93 -35.36 17.33
N SER A 307 -2.96 -34.58 17.02
CA SER A 307 -4.01 -34.96 16.08
C SER A 307 -3.49 -35.04 14.64
N THR A 308 -2.76 -34.01 14.19
CA THR A 308 -2.12 -33.99 12.86
C THR A 308 -1.18 -35.18 12.66
N ILE A 309 -0.31 -35.47 13.63
CA ILE A 309 0.63 -36.60 13.55
C ILE A 309 -0.11 -37.95 13.55
N ALA A 310 -1.22 -38.08 14.28
CA ALA A 310 -2.01 -39.31 14.27
C ALA A 310 -2.55 -39.62 12.86
N ARG A 311 -2.94 -38.60 12.09
CA ARG A 311 -3.40 -38.77 10.70
C ARG A 311 -2.31 -39.24 9.74
N PHE A 312 -1.04 -38.95 10.03
CA PHE A 312 0.09 -39.43 9.22
C PHE A 312 0.31 -40.94 9.33
N GLY A 313 -0.06 -41.54 10.47
CA GLY A 313 0.16 -42.96 10.75
C GLY A 313 -0.86 -43.91 10.13
N GLY A 314 -2.01 -43.39 9.64
CA GLY A 314 -3.14 -44.19 9.17
C GLY A 314 -3.83 -44.98 10.28
N GLU A 315 -5.17 -44.92 10.32
CA GLU A 315 -5.98 -46.03 10.85
C GLU A 315 -6.08 -47.16 9.81
#